data_AF-A0A537H6T9-F1
#
_entry.id   AF-A0A537H6T9-F1
#
_cell.length_a   1.000
_cell.length_b   1.000
_cell.length_c   1.000
_cell.angle_alpha   90.00
_cell.angle_beta   90.00
_cell.angle_gamma   90.00
#
_symmetry.space_group_name_H-M   'P 1'
#
loop_
_entity.id
_entity.type
_entity.pdbx_description
1 polymer ?
#
loop_
_entity_poly.entity_id
_entity_poly.type
_entity_poly.pdbx_seq_one_letter_code
_entity_poly.pdbx_strand_id
1 'polypeptide(L)'
;MEQVKVSFDFLKNSVVDRDAEIVFEGELFRKYSAERTTVGRSVPTRIRMRIVDPELLFAMKFVSARRQDVRDMFMLAGGDLKWDLVSELVWAKCSRELMGKRSRSTSRDVQSKNFRDSLHGSFGRIPQERFELCQKDWWNF
;
A
#
# COMPACT_ATOMS: atom_id res chain seq x y z
N MET A 1 -17.07 15.88 -28.71
CA MET A 1 -16.20 15.08 -27.81
C MET A 1 -15.78 15.99 -26.68
N GLU A 2 -16.22 15.73 -25.45
CA GLU A 2 -15.71 16.46 -24.27
C GLU A 2 -14.23 16.12 -24.05
N GLN A 3 -13.39 17.13 -23.85
CA GLN A 3 -12.01 16.94 -23.44
C GLN A 3 -11.98 16.50 -21.97
N VAL A 4 -11.79 15.19 -21.75
CA VAL A 4 -11.56 14.66 -20.41
C VAL A 4 -10.19 15.14 -19.94
N LYS A 5 -10.14 15.95 -18.88
CA LYS A 5 -8.88 16.32 -18.22
C LYS A 5 -8.33 15.10 -17.49
N VAL A 6 -7.22 14.57 -18.01
CA VAL A 6 -6.47 13.49 -17.36
C VAL A 6 -5.29 14.10 -16.62
N SER A 7 -5.13 13.77 -15.35
CA SER A 7 -3.93 14.07 -14.56
C SER A 7 -3.08 12.82 -14.48
N PHE A 8 -1.78 12.93 -14.75
CA PHE A 8 -0.81 11.85 -14.60
C PHE A 8 0.41 12.36 -13.85
N ASP A 9 0.82 11.61 -12.82
CA ASP A 9 2.07 11.86 -12.12
C ASP A 9 3.22 11.21 -12.88
N PHE A 10 4.21 12.02 -13.26
CA PHE A 10 5.38 11.52 -13.96
C PHE A 10 6.45 11.09 -12.96
N LEU A 11 6.73 9.78 -12.89
CA LEU A 11 7.81 9.26 -12.08
C LEU A 11 9.16 9.60 -12.74
N LYS A 12 9.84 10.64 -12.26
CA LYS A 12 11.21 10.93 -12.67
C LYS A 12 12.19 10.23 -11.73
N ASN A 13 12.43 8.94 -11.97
CA ASN A 13 13.42 8.09 -11.28
C ASN A 13 13.25 7.88 -9.78
N SER A 14 12.23 8.41 -9.11
CA SER A 14 11.97 8.11 -7.70
C SER A 14 10.58 8.54 -7.25
N VAL A 15 10.07 7.91 -6.20
CA VAL A 15 8.94 8.40 -5.39
C VAL A 15 9.49 8.90 -4.07
N VAL A 16 9.06 10.09 -3.64
CA VAL A 16 9.49 10.71 -2.38
C VAL A 16 8.29 10.86 -1.46
N ASP A 17 8.39 10.31 -0.24
CA ASP A 17 7.51 10.72 0.84
C ASP A 17 8.04 12.02 1.42
N ARG A 18 7.34 13.13 1.15
CA ARG A 18 7.79 14.48 1.53
C ARG A 18 7.77 14.73 3.04
N ASP A 19 6.94 14.01 3.78
CA ASP A 19 6.80 14.19 5.22
C ASP A 19 7.91 13.46 5.99
N ALA A 20 8.32 12.29 5.50
CA ALA A 20 9.41 11.50 6.07
C ALA A 20 10.76 11.74 5.39
N GLU A 21 10.80 12.51 4.29
CA GLU A 21 11.97 12.75 3.44
C GLU A 21 12.64 11.45 2.93
N ILE A 22 11.86 10.37 2.83
CA ILE A 22 12.33 9.06 2.37
C ILE A 22 12.11 8.91 0.87
N VAL A 23 13.15 8.42 0.20
CA VAL A 23 13.16 8.21 -1.26
C VAL A 23 13.11 6.73 -1.58
N PHE A 24 12.18 6.36 -2.47
CA PHE A 24 12.13 5.08 -3.16
C PHE A 24 12.62 5.29 -4.59
N GLU A 25 13.77 4.74 -4.93
CA GLU A 25 14.42 4.92 -6.23
C GLU A 25 13.70 4.12 -7.32
N GLY A 26 13.74 4.63 -8.54
CA GLY A 26 13.11 4.06 -9.73
C GLY A 26 13.55 2.63 -10.03
N GLU A 27 14.78 2.27 -9.64
CA GLU A 27 15.32 0.92 -9.77
C GLU A 27 14.56 -0.08 -8.89
N LEU A 28 14.08 0.32 -7.71
CA LEU A 28 13.22 -0.55 -6.88
C LEU A 28 11.95 -0.91 -7.63
N PHE A 29 11.33 0.04 -8.33
CA PHE A 29 10.13 -0.22 -9.13
C PHE A 29 10.42 -1.10 -10.33
N ARG A 30 11.63 -1.05 -10.91
CA ARG A 30 12.03 -1.96 -11.98
C ARG A 30 12.28 -3.38 -11.46
N LYS A 31 12.90 -3.50 -10.28
CA LYS A 31 13.24 -4.76 -9.63
C LYS A 31 12.00 -5.48 -9.07
N TYR A 32 11.14 -4.75 -8.38
CA TYR A 32 9.95 -5.26 -7.70
C TYR A 32 8.67 -4.87 -8.46
N SER A 33 8.64 -5.26 -9.73
CA SER A 33 7.43 -5.19 -10.56
C SER A 33 7.39 -6.33 -11.56
N ALA A 34 6.18 -6.67 -11.99
CA ALA A 34 5.95 -7.67 -13.01
C ALA A 34 4.85 -7.21 -13.98
N GLU A 35 4.91 -7.70 -15.22
CA GLU A 35 3.79 -7.60 -16.16
C GLU A 35 2.62 -8.40 -15.62
N ARG A 36 1.48 -7.74 -15.46
CA ARG A 36 0.23 -8.34 -14.96
C ARG A 36 -0.92 -7.91 -15.86
N THR A 37 -1.92 -8.78 -15.96
CA THR A 37 -3.18 -8.44 -16.65
C THR A 37 -4.18 -7.95 -15.62
N THR A 38 -4.64 -6.71 -15.76
CA THR A 38 -5.73 -6.16 -14.94
C THR A 38 -7.03 -6.21 -15.73
N VAL A 39 -8.14 -6.35 -15.00
CA VAL A 39 -9.48 -6.34 -15.57
C VAL A 39 -10.28 -5.25 -14.90
N GLY A 40 -10.90 -4.38 -15.69
CA GLY A 40 -11.81 -3.36 -15.17
C GLY A 40 -13.02 -4.00 -14.48
N ARG A 41 -13.40 -3.47 -13.32
CA ARG A 41 -14.53 -4.00 -12.54
C ARG A 41 -15.88 -3.78 -13.23
N SER A 42 -16.08 -2.59 -13.82
CA SER A 42 -17.35 -2.21 -14.46
C SER A 42 -17.38 -2.51 -15.96
N VAL A 43 -16.22 -2.52 -16.61
CA VAL A 43 -16.05 -2.88 -18.02
C VAL A 43 -14.93 -3.92 -18.08
N PRO A 44 -15.17 -5.13 -18.58
CA PRO A 44 -14.21 -6.24 -18.53
C PRO A 44 -13.07 -6.10 -19.56
N THR A 45 -12.60 -4.88 -19.76
CA THR A 45 -11.41 -4.57 -20.54
C THR A 45 -10.19 -5.16 -19.83
N ARG A 46 -9.41 -5.96 -20.56
CA ARG A 46 -8.15 -6.52 -20.08
C ARG A 46 -7.00 -5.64 -20.54
N ILE A 47 -6.17 -5.18 -19.61
CA ILE A 47 -4.98 -4.38 -19.92
C ILE A 47 -3.77 -5.08 -19.35
N ARG A 48 -2.75 -5.28 -20.18
CA ARG A 48 -1.43 -5.75 -19.74
C ARG A 48 -0.59 -4.53 -19.40
N MET A 49 -0.05 -4.51 -18.19
CA MET A 49 0.83 -3.45 -17.72
C MET A 49 1.77 -3.98 -16.65
N ARG A 50 2.93 -3.33 -16.54
CA ARG A 50 3.83 -3.50 -15.42
C ARG A 50 3.21 -2.90 -14.15
N ILE A 51 3.08 -3.72 -13.12
CA ILE A 51 2.53 -3.34 -11.82
C ILE A 51 3.57 -3.63 -10.76
N VAL A 52 3.69 -2.73 -9.79
CA VAL A 52 4.57 -2.87 -8.63
C VAL A 52 4.14 -4.05 -7.76
N ASP A 53 5.10 -4.75 -7.19
CA ASP A 53 4.83 -5.86 -6.29
C ASP A 53 4.15 -5.36 -5.00
N PRO A 54 3.19 -6.12 -4.45
CA PRO A 54 2.47 -5.76 -3.24
C PRO A 54 3.38 -5.40 -2.06
N GLU A 55 4.54 -6.04 -1.93
CA GLU A 55 5.50 -5.82 -0.85
C GLU A 55 6.16 -4.43 -0.93
N LEU A 56 6.59 -3.99 -2.12
CA LEU A 56 7.14 -2.65 -2.30
C LEU A 56 6.05 -1.59 -2.05
N LEU A 57 4.83 -1.85 -2.52
CA LEU A 57 3.71 -0.95 -2.27
C LEU A 57 3.38 -0.86 -0.78
N PHE A 58 3.42 -1.98 -0.06
CA PHE A 58 3.21 -2.01 1.39
C PHE A 58 4.28 -1.19 2.11
N ALA A 59 5.57 -1.41 1.80
CA ALA A 59 6.68 -0.67 2.41
C ALA A 59 6.56 0.84 2.20
N MET A 60 6.24 1.28 0.98
CA MET A 60 5.99 2.71 0.69
C MET A 60 4.85 3.29 1.51
N LYS A 61 3.75 2.53 1.64
CA LYS A 61 2.58 2.95 2.40
C LYS A 61 2.85 2.98 3.90
N PHE A 62 3.68 2.09 4.40
CA PHE A 62 4.13 2.07 5.79
C PHE A 62 4.94 3.32 6.14
N VAL A 63 5.87 3.72 5.26
CA VAL A 63 6.65 4.96 5.41
C VAL A 63 5.75 6.18 5.57
N SER A 64 4.76 6.29 4.68
CA SER A 64 3.84 7.42 4.67
C SER A 64 2.86 7.39 5.85
N ALA A 65 2.29 6.22 6.13
CA ALA A 65 1.25 5.96 7.14
C ALA A 65 0.12 6.99 7.20
N ARG A 66 -0.21 7.63 6.07
CA ARG A 66 -1.40 8.47 5.95
C ARG A 66 -2.62 7.59 6.09
N ARG A 67 -3.75 8.17 6.50
CA ARG A 67 -5.00 7.42 6.71
C ARG A 67 -5.42 6.55 5.51
N GLN A 68 -5.22 7.03 4.29
CA GLN A 68 -5.49 6.25 3.07
C GLN A 68 -4.50 5.10 2.88
N ASP A 69 -3.22 5.33 3.18
CA ASP A 69 -2.18 4.31 3.08
C ASP A 69 -2.36 3.22 4.13
N VAL A 70 -2.84 3.57 5.34
CA VAL A 70 -3.23 2.59 6.37
C VAL A 70 -4.36 1.68 5.89
N ARG A 71 -5.37 2.25 5.21
CA ARG A 71 -6.45 1.46 4.61
C ARG A 71 -5.94 0.53 3.51
N ASP A 72 -5.08 1.05 2.63
CA ASP A 72 -4.49 0.28 1.56
C ASP A 72 -3.56 -0.83 2.09
N MET A 73 -2.76 -0.58 3.12
CA MET A 73 -1.96 -1.60 3.82
C MET A 73 -2.86 -2.69 4.41
N PHE A 74 -3.97 -2.32 5.03
CA PHE A 74 -4.96 -3.28 5.51
C PHE A 74 -5.49 -4.16 4.38
N MET A 75 -5.78 -3.57 3.21
CA MET A 75 -6.20 -4.33 2.05
C MET A 75 -5.09 -5.20 1.48
N LEU A 76 -3.83 -4.76 1.48
CA LEU A 76 -2.70 -5.55 0.99
C LEU A 76 -2.39 -6.73 1.91
N ALA A 77 -2.46 -6.53 3.23
CA ALA A 77 -2.14 -7.55 4.23
C ALA A 77 -3.09 -8.75 4.23
N GLY A 78 -4.30 -8.61 3.69
CA GLY A 78 -5.21 -9.75 3.50
C GLY A 78 -4.85 -10.63 2.29
N GLY A 79 -3.77 -10.32 1.57
CA GLY A 79 -3.20 -11.14 0.51
C GLY A 79 -1.99 -11.95 0.99
N ASP A 80 -1.37 -12.68 0.07
CA ASP A 80 -0.15 -13.44 0.32
C ASP A 80 1.07 -12.52 0.12
N LEU A 81 1.49 -11.83 1.20
CA LEU A 81 2.66 -10.95 1.19
C LEU A 81 3.90 -11.69 1.70
N LYS A 82 5.04 -11.49 1.01
CA LYS A 82 6.35 -11.92 1.52
C LYS A 82 6.83 -10.95 2.61
N TRP A 83 6.42 -11.20 3.86
CA TRP A 83 6.72 -10.34 5.00
C TRP A 83 8.21 -10.10 5.25
N ASP A 84 9.09 -11.08 4.96
CA ASP A 84 10.54 -10.91 5.06
C ASP A 84 11.06 -9.83 4.10
N LEU A 85 10.51 -9.78 2.87
CA LEU A 85 10.87 -8.75 1.89
C LEU A 85 10.31 -7.39 2.30
N VAL A 86 9.09 -7.33 2.85
CA VAL A 86 8.53 -6.08 3.39
C VAL A 86 9.44 -5.55 4.50
N SER A 87 9.86 -6.41 5.42
CA SER A 87 10.79 -6.06 6.49
C SER A 87 12.09 -5.53 5.93
N GLU A 88 12.74 -6.25 5.00
CA GLU A 88 13.98 -5.81 4.34
C GLU A 88 13.85 -4.42 3.73
N LEU A 89 12.77 -4.18 2.97
CA LEU A 89 12.51 -2.90 2.30
C LEU A 89 12.29 -1.76 3.29
N VAL A 90 11.59 -2.01 4.40
CA VAL A 90 11.35 -1.00 5.44
C VAL A 90 12.64 -0.72 6.21
N TRP A 91 13.37 -1.74 6.63
CA TRP A 91 14.65 -1.59 7.35
C TRP A 91 15.71 -0.85 6.51
N ALA A 92 15.72 -1.08 5.19
CA ALA A 92 16.61 -0.37 4.27
C ALA A 92 16.30 1.14 4.14
N LYS A 93 15.09 1.57 4.53
CA LYS A 93 14.60 2.94 4.31
C LYS A 93 14.31 3.73 5.58
N CYS A 94 13.95 3.07 6.67
CA CYS A 94 13.48 3.72 7.88
C CYS A 94 14.47 3.57 9.03
N SER A 95 14.57 4.62 9.86
CA SER A 95 15.17 4.49 11.18
C SER A 95 14.25 3.68 12.11
N ARG A 96 14.85 3.02 13.11
CA ARG A 96 14.11 2.25 14.12
C ARG A 96 13.08 3.11 14.87
N GLU A 97 13.39 4.38 15.10
CA GLU A 97 12.47 5.33 15.73
C GLU A 97 11.24 5.57 14.85
N LEU A 98 11.45 5.84 13.56
CA LEU A 98 10.36 6.06 12.61
C LEU A 98 9.49 4.81 12.48
N MET A 99 10.10 3.62 12.38
CA MET A 99 9.38 2.35 12.34
C MET A 99 8.50 2.17 13.58
N GLY A 100 9.03 2.43 14.78
CA GLY A 100 8.26 2.34 16.02
C GLY A 100 7.10 3.35 16.08
N LYS A 101 7.33 4.59 15.60
CA LYS A 101 6.29 5.62 15.51
C LYS A 101 5.18 5.21 14.53
N ARG A 102 5.54 4.73 13.34
CA ARG A 102 4.60 4.32 12.29
C ARG A 102 3.80 3.09 12.72
N SER A 103 4.46 2.06 13.25
CA SER A 103 3.80 0.86 13.78
C SER A 103 2.75 1.19 14.85
N ARG A 104 3.07 2.05 15.82
CA ARG A 104 2.11 2.49 16.85
C ARG A 104 0.95 3.29 16.28
N SER A 105 1.21 4.21 15.36
CA SER A 105 0.15 5.01 14.73
C SER A 105 -0.79 4.15 13.90
N THR A 106 -0.24 3.30 13.05
CA THR A 106 -0.98 2.37 12.19
C THR A 106 -1.81 1.39 13.03
N SER A 107 -1.23 0.83 14.08
CA SER A 107 -1.91 -0.02 15.07
C SER A 107 -3.15 0.65 15.66
N ARG A 108 -2.97 1.85 16.20
CA ARG A 108 -4.05 2.64 16.81
C ARG A 108 -5.16 2.96 15.81
N ASP A 109 -4.78 3.30 14.58
CA ASP A 109 -5.75 3.65 13.54
C ASP A 109 -6.60 2.45 13.12
N VAL A 110 -5.97 1.27 12.94
CA VAL A 110 -6.68 0.02 12.58
C VAL A 110 -7.61 -0.47 13.68
N GLN A 111 -7.21 -0.30 14.95
CA GLN A 111 -8.02 -0.67 16.11
C GLN A 111 -9.12 0.36 16.44
N SER A 112 -9.16 1.51 15.75
CA SER A 112 -10.17 2.52 16.01
C SER A 112 -11.57 2.04 15.61
N LYS A 113 -12.59 2.43 16.38
CA LYS A 113 -13.99 2.03 16.17
C LYS A 113 -14.50 2.35 14.75
N ASN A 114 -13.99 3.43 14.16
CA ASN A 114 -14.44 3.94 12.87
C ASN A 114 -13.60 3.41 11.69
N PHE A 115 -12.58 2.59 11.94
CA PHE A 115 -11.68 2.12 10.88
C PHE A 115 -12.43 1.26 9.86
N ARG A 116 -13.23 0.30 10.36
CA ARG A 116 -14.07 -0.58 9.54
C ARG A 116 -15.01 0.19 8.63
N ASP A 117 -15.70 1.19 9.17
CA ASP A 117 -16.62 2.04 8.38
C ASP A 117 -15.85 2.84 7.33
N SER A 118 -14.65 3.32 7.66
CA SER A 118 -13.80 4.05 6.70
C SER A 118 -13.34 3.19 5.52
N LEU A 119 -13.15 1.88 5.75
CA LEU A 119 -12.85 0.93 4.70
C LEU A 119 -14.08 0.70 3.81
N HIS A 120 -15.28 0.56 4.41
CA HIS A 120 -16.51 0.40 3.67
C HIS A 120 -16.82 1.59 2.75
N GLY A 121 -16.57 2.82 3.22
CA GLY A 121 -16.74 4.02 2.40
C GLY A 121 -15.79 4.08 1.20
N SER A 122 -14.58 3.51 1.31
CA SER A 122 -13.55 3.60 0.25
C SER A 122 -13.60 2.44 -0.75
N PHE A 123 -13.90 1.23 -0.28
CA PHE A 123 -13.84 0.01 -1.10
C PHE A 123 -15.21 -0.66 -1.32
N GLY A 124 -16.27 -0.09 -0.77
CA GLY A 124 -17.60 -0.71 -0.70
C GLY A 124 -17.69 -1.75 0.42
N ARG A 125 -18.76 -2.53 0.44
CA ARG A 125 -18.96 -3.56 1.48
C ARG A 125 -17.83 -4.60 1.40
N ILE A 126 -17.06 -4.72 2.48
CA ILE A 126 -15.96 -5.68 2.62
C ILE A 126 -16.46 -6.88 3.43
N PRO A 127 -16.25 -8.12 2.95
CA PRO A 127 -16.64 -9.33 3.68
C PRO A 127 -15.93 -9.47 5.03
N GLN A 128 -16.57 -10.13 6.00
CA GLN A 128 -16.01 -10.31 7.35
C GLN A 128 -14.72 -11.14 7.32
N GLU A 129 -14.61 -12.13 6.42
CA GLU A 129 -13.42 -13.00 6.34
C GLU A 129 -12.15 -12.18 6.03
N ARG A 130 -12.30 -11.05 5.32
CA ARG A 130 -11.17 -10.15 5.04
C ARG A 130 -10.60 -9.54 6.32
N PHE A 131 -11.45 -9.23 7.29
CA PHE A 131 -11.00 -8.67 8.57
C PHE A 131 -10.29 -9.71 9.43
N GLU A 132 -10.73 -10.97 9.35
CA GLU A 132 -10.13 -12.08 10.09
C GLU A 132 -8.74 -12.43 9.57
N LEU A 133 -8.56 -12.45 8.24
CA LEU A 133 -7.25 -12.65 7.60
C LEU A 133 -6.26 -11.57 8.04
N CYS A 134 -6.67 -10.31 8.04
CA CYS A 134 -5.79 -9.21 8.41
C CYS A 134 -5.49 -9.12 9.91
N GLN A 135 -6.15 -9.86 10.80
CA GLN A 135 -5.81 -9.83 12.23
C GLN A 135 -4.64 -10.74 12.61
N LYS A 136 -4.30 -11.73 11.79
CA LYS A 136 -3.31 -12.76 12.13
C LYS A 136 -1.86 -12.33 11.97
N ASP A 137 -1.56 -11.36 11.10
CA ASP A 137 -0.19 -11.13 10.61
C ASP A 137 0.43 -9.78 11.06
N TRP A 138 -0.21 -9.03 11.96
CA TRP A 138 0.03 -7.58 12.09
C TRP A 138 1.08 -7.09 13.11
N TRP A 139 1.93 -7.94 13.71
CA TRP A 139 2.70 -7.50 14.90
C TRP A 139 4.21 -7.84 14.96
N ASN A 140 4.83 -8.38 13.90
CA ASN A 140 6.23 -8.82 13.99
C ASN A 140 7.19 -7.99 13.09
N PHE A 141 7.22 -6.67 13.26
CA PHE A 141 8.25 -5.79 12.68
C PHE A 141 9.14 -5.18 13.77
#